data_AF-A0A821MSJ9-F1
#
_entry.id   AF-A0A821MSJ9-F1
#
_cell.length_a   1.000
_cell.length_b   1.000
_cell.length_c   1.000
_cell.angle_alpha   90.00
_cell.angle_beta   90.00
_cell.angle_gamma   90.00
#
_symmetry.space_group_name_H-M   'P 1'
#
loop_
_entity.id
_entity.type
_entity.pdbx_description
1 polymer ?
#
loop_
_entity_poly.entity_id
_entity_poly.type
_entity_poly.pdbx_seq_one_letter_code
_entity_poly.pdbx_strand_id
1 'polypeptide(L)'
;MLCRFGFPRPVARRTFICEPLKAENDDDKQKFKKMKEILTEMNATMNKLEKEKILSWSDFDNLLTKYNWTYEDYECALRVVHTRTTIIHRREPNARWVNQYNEEILRAWNANMDIQFVLDPYACAKYLMSYTTKPEREMSLLL
;
A
#
# COMPACT_ATOMS: atom_id res chain seq x y z
N MET A 1 3.53 -15.45 2.24
CA MET A 1 3.43 -14.63 3.46
C MET A 1 3.33 -13.17 3.02
N LEU A 2 2.21 -12.49 3.28
CA LEU A 2 2.09 -11.05 3.02
C LEU A 2 2.96 -10.31 4.06
N CYS A 3 3.74 -9.32 3.64
CA CYS A 3 4.49 -8.48 4.57
C CYS A 3 3.51 -7.72 5.49
N ARG A 4 3.70 -7.79 6.82
CA ARG A 4 2.85 -7.09 7.79
C ARG A 4 2.81 -5.57 7.59
N PHE A 5 3.88 -5.02 7.01
CA PHE A 5 4.03 -3.60 6.73
C PHE A 5 3.48 -3.18 5.36
N GLY A 6 2.87 -4.12 4.62
CA GLY A 6 2.28 -3.84 3.31
C GLY A 6 3.32 -3.63 2.19
N PHE A 7 4.48 -4.28 2.29
CA PHE A 7 5.45 -4.32 1.20
C PHE A 7 5.22 -5.51 0.25
N PRO A 8 5.54 -5.38 -1.05
CA PRO A 8 5.96 -4.15 -1.72
C PRO A 8 4.85 -3.09 -1.76
N ARG A 9 5.21 -1.81 -1.71
CA ARG A 9 4.25 -0.71 -1.85
C ARG A 9 3.78 -0.61 -3.31
N PRO A 10 2.52 -0.20 -3.55
CA PRO A 10 2.01 -0.02 -4.90
C PRO A 10 2.79 1.08 -5.64
N VAL A 11 2.94 0.89 -6.96
CA VAL A 11 3.47 1.90 -7.87
C VAL A 11 2.38 2.94 -8.10
N ALA A 12 2.71 4.23 -8.16
CA ALA A 12 1.72 5.24 -8.45
C ALA A 12 2.35 6.46 -9.12
N ARG A 13 1.73 6.94 -10.20
CA ARG A 13 2.19 8.13 -10.93
C ARG A 13 1.97 9.42 -10.13
N ARG A 14 1.02 9.40 -9.20
CA ARG A 14 0.63 10.53 -8.33
C ARG A 14 0.27 10.05 -6.93
N THR A 15 0.28 10.96 -5.97
CA THR A 15 -0.28 10.72 -4.64
C THR A 15 -1.79 10.94 -4.68
N PHE A 16 -2.57 10.04 -4.10
CA PHE A 16 -4.03 10.17 -4.02
C PHE A 16 -4.62 9.45 -2.80
N ILE A 17 -5.81 9.88 -2.39
CA ILE A 17 -6.60 9.19 -1.38
C ILE A 17 -7.34 8.04 -2.06
N CYS A 18 -7.09 6.83 -1.59
CA CYS A 18 -7.70 5.59 -2.06
C CYS A 18 -8.86 5.24 -1.13
N GLU A 19 -10.07 5.47 -1.63
CA GLU A 19 -11.31 5.13 -0.95
C GLU A 19 -11.77 3.72 -1.38
N PRO A 20 -12.00 2.81 -0.41
CA PRO A 20 -12.44 1.45 -0.69
C PRO A 20 -13.73 1.39 -1.50
N LEU A 21 -13.77 0.51 -2.50
CA LEU A 21 -15.01 0.19 -3.20
C LEU A 21 -15.79 -0.89 -2.45
N LYS A 22 -17.11 -0.74 -2.38
CA LYS A 22 -18.03 -1.74 -1.82
C LYS A 22 -18.67 -2.51 -2.98
N ALA A 23 -18.67 -3.83 -2.89
CA ALA A 23 -19.40 -4.67 -3.85
C ALA A 23 -20.88 -4.67 -3.46
N GLU A 24 -21.75 -4.30 -4.39
CA GLU A 24 -23.19 -4.21 -4.13
C GLU A 24 -23.93 -5.49 -4.53
N ASN A 25 -23.39 -6.21 -5.51
CA ASN A 25 -23.96 -7.43 -6.06
C ASN A 25 -22.90 -8.53 -6.24
N ASP A 26 -23.32 -9.74 -6.61
CA ASP A 26 -22.40 -10.88 -6.80
C ASP A 26 -21.48 -10.71 -8.02
N ASP A 27 -21.93 -10.00 -9.05
CA ASP A 27 -21.09 -9.68 -10.21
C ASP A 27 -19.92 -8.78 -9.82
N ASP A 28 -20.14 -7.79 -8.95
CA ASP A 28 -19.10 -6.93 -8.40
C ASP A 28 -18.11 -7.73 -7.57
N LYS A 29 -18.59 -8.68 -6.74
CA LYS A 29 -17.71 -9.57 -5.98
C LYS A 29 -16.81 -10.38 -6.92
N GLN A 30 -17.36 -10.89 -8.01
CA GLN A 30 -16.60 -11.67 -9.00
C GLN A 30 -15.56 -10.78 -9.72
N LYS A 31 -15.94 -9.57 -10.14
CA LYS A 31 -15.00 -8.59 -10.72
C LYS A 31 -13.89 -8.22 -9.74
N PHE A 32 -14.25 -7.96 -8.50
CA PHE A 32 -13.31 -7.57 -7.45
C PHE A 32 -12.33 -8.70 -7.14
N LYS A 33 -12.81 -9.95 -7.11
CA LYS A 33 -11.95 -11.13 -6.98
C LYS A 33 -10.94 -11.20 -8.12
N LYS A 34 -11.38 -11.04 -9.37
CA LYS A 34 -10.50 -11.02 -10.54
C LYS A 34 -9.46 -9.89 -10.48
N MET A 35 -9.85 -8.68 -10.07
CA MET A 35 -8.91 -7.56 -9.87
C MET A 35 -7.85 -7.86 -8.81
N LYS A 36 -8.25 -8.49 -7.69
CA LYS A 36 -7.32 -8.91 -6.63
C LYS A 36 -6.33 -9.96 -7.12
N GLU A 37 -6.79 -10.93 -7.91
CA GLU A 37 -5.94 -11.96 -8.52
C GLU A 37 -4.91 -11.34 -9.47
N ILE A 38 -5.35 -10.45 -10.37
CA ILE A 38 -4.46 -9.74 -11.30
C ILE A 38 -3.42 -8.91 -10.54
N LEU A 39 -3.82 -8.13 -9.53
CA LEU A 39 -2.87 -7.35 -8.73
C LEU A 39 -1.85 -8.23 -7.99
N THR A 40 -2.28 -9.41 -7.54
CA THR A 40 -1.40 -10.39 -6.90
C THR A 40 -0.37 -10.92 -7.89
N GLU A 41 -0.81 -11.27 -9.11
CA GLU A 41 0.08 -11.74 -10.17
C GLU A 41 1.04 -10.64 -10.65
N MET A 42 0.54 -9.41 -10.89
CA MET A 42 1.38 -8.25 -11.23
C MET A 42 2.46 -8.01 -10.19
N ASN A 43 2.12 -8.03 -8.89
CA ASN A 43 3.10 -7.88 -7.82
C ASN A 43 4.11 -9.03 -7.79
N ALA A 44 3.69 -10.27 -8.04
CA ALA A 44 4.59 -11.40 -8.11
C ALA A 44 5.56 -11.28 -9.31
N THR A 45 5.08 -10.83 -10.46
CA THR A 45 5.93 -10.61 -11.64
C THR A 45 6.92 -9.47 -11.41
N MET A 46 6.48 -8.34 -10.85
CA MET A 46 7.38 -7.24 -10.48
C MET A 46 8.45 -7.70 -9.48
N ASN A 47 8.09 -8.48 -8.45
CA ASN A 47 9.05 -9.04 -7.49
C ASN A 47 10.09 -9.96 -8.12
N LYS A 48 9.75 -10.66 -9.21
CA LYS A 48 10.71 -11.49 -9.96
C LYS A 48 11.65 -10.60 -10.78
N LEU A 49 11.09 -9.65 -11.52
CA LEU A 49 11.86 -8.73 -12.34
C LEU A 49 12.82 -7.87 -11.51
N GLU A 50 12.43 -7.46 -10.30
CA GLU A 50 13.29 -6.71 -9.35
C GLU A 50 14.55 -7.46 -8.92
N LYS A 51 14.56 -8.81 -9.01
CA LYS A 51 15.75 -9.61 -8.70
C LYS A 51 16.77 -9.59 -9.84
N GLU A 52 16.32 -9.29 -11.05
CA GLU A 52 17.11 -9.36 -12.28
C GLU A 52 17.53 -7.97 -12.76
N LYS A 53 16.71 -6.95 -12.49
CA LYS A 53 16.94 -5.58 -12.94
C LYS A 53 16.26 -4.52 -12.08
N ILE A 54 16.68 -3.27 -12.26
CA ILE A 54 15.98 -2.11 -11.75
C ILE A 54 14.71 -1.90 -12.58
N LEU A 55 13.54 -1.86 -11.93
CA LEU A 55 12.28 -1.64 -12.62
C LEU A 55 12.14 -0.21 -13.14
N SER A 56 11.62 -0.08 -14.35
CA SER A 56 11.23 1.20 -14.95
C SER A 56 9.72 1.32 -15.12
N TRP A 57 9.24 2.50 -15.53
CA TRP A 57 7.84 2.68 -15.93
C TRP A 57 7.44 1.81 -17.11
N SER A 58 8.34 1.57 -18.07
CA SER A 58 8.04 0.71 -19.21
C SER A 58 7.74 -0.73 -18.77
N ASP A 59 8.42 -1.23 -17.73
CA ASP A 59 8.14 -2.56 -17.18
C ASP A 59 6.75 -2.65 -16.56
N PHE A 60 6.36 -1.61 -15.84
CA PHE A 60 5.02 -1.51 -15.26
C PHE A 60 3.94 -1.36 -16.33
N ASP A 61 4.15 -0.51 -17.33
CA ASP A 61 3.21 -0.28 -18.43
C ASP A 61 3.06 -1.53 -19.32
N ASN A 62 4.13 -2.30 -19.52
CA ASN A 62 4.08 -3.60 -20.18
C ASN A 62 3.21 -4.61 -19.41
N LEU A 63 3.24 -4.58 -18.07
CA LEU A 63 2.36 -5.42 -17.25
C LEU A 63 0.91 -4.99 -17.38
N LEU A 64 0.60 -3.70 -17.35
CA LEU A 64 -0.76 -3.20 -17.61
C LEU A 64 -1.28 -3.69 -18.97
N THR A 65 -0.45 -3.54 -20.00
CA THR A 65 -0.76 -4.00 -21.37
C THR A 65 -1.01 -5.51 -21.42
N LYS A 66 -0.22 -6.33 -20.71
CA LYS A 66 -0.41 -7.79 -20.62
C LYS A 66 -1.81 -8.17 -20.12
N TYR A 67 -2.37 -7.41 -19.17
CA TYR A 67 -3.72 -7.66 -18.63
C TYR A 67 -4.82 -6.86 -19.33
N ASN A 68 -4.48 -6.14 -20.40
CA ASN A 68 -5.39 -5.22 -21.10
C ASN A 68 -6.01 -4.20 -20.12
N TRP A 69 -5.18 -3.66 -19.22
CA TRP A 69 -5.54 -2.65 -18.23
C TRP A 69 -5.00 -1.28 -18.63
N THR A 70 -5.80 -0.26 -18.38
CA THR A 70 -5.33 1.13 -18.29
C THR A 70 -4.73 1.40 -16.91
N TYR A 71 -4.11 2.56 -16.73
CA TYR A 71 -3.64 2.97 -15.40
C TYR A 71 -4.81 3.25 -14.45
N GLU A 72 -5.94 3.69 -14.98
CA GLU A 72 -7.19 3.92 -14.26
C GLU A 72 -7.80 2.60 -13.75
N ASP A 73 -7.74 1.53 -14.54
CA ASP A 73 -8.15 0.19 -14.10
C ASP A 73 -7.29 -0.29 -12.92
N TYR A 74 -5.98 0.00 -12.97
CA TYR A 74 -5.05 -0.29 -11.88
C TYR A 74 -5.37 0.52 -10.62
N GLU A 75 -5.61 1.84 -10.73
CA GLU A 75 -6.04 2.66 -9.59
C GLU A 75 -7.38 2.15 -9.01
N CYS A 76 -8.33 1.75 -9.86
CA CYS A 76 -9.58 1.13 -9.45
C CYS A 76 -9.35 -0.18 -8.68
N ALA A 77 -8.48 -1.05 -9.18
CA ALA A 77 -8.12 -2.30 -8.52
C ALA A 77 -7.46 -2.06 -7.16
N LEU A 78 -6.66 -1.01 -6.99
CA LEU A 78 -6.12 -0.62 -5.67
C LEU A 78 -7.23 -0.29 -4.68
N ARG A 79 -8.31 0.38 -5.10
CA ARG A 79 -9.49 0.67 -4.27
C ARG A 79 -10.26 -0.59 -3.87
N VAL A 80 -10.17 -1.65 -4.66
CA VAL A 80 -10.78 -2.95 -4.35
C VAL A 80 -9.97 -3.74 -3.30
N VAL A 81 -8.65 -3.61 -3.31
CA VAL A 81 -7.76 -4.33 -2.37
C VAL A 81 -7.75 -3.65 -0.99
N HIS A 82 -7.78 -2.32 -0.93
CA HIS A 82 -7.76 -1.60 0.33
C HIS A 82 -9.14 -1.62 0.99
N THR A 83 -9.19 -2.06 2.25
CA THR A 83 -10.44 -2.16 3.03
C THR A 83 -10.77 -0.91 3.84
N ARG A 84 -9.83 0.04 3.92
CA ARG A 84 -9.96 1.32 4.62
C ARG A 84 -9.44 2.43 3.73
N THR A 85 -9.96 3.65 3.94
CA THR A 85 -9.43 4.85 3.30
C THR A 85 -7.95 4.98 3.65
N THR A 86 -7.10 5.00 2.63
CA THR A 86 -5.64 5.07 2.77
C THR A 86 -5.07 6.05 1.78
N ILE A 87 -3.87 6.57 2.04
CA ILE A 87 -3.12 7.30 1.02
C ILE A 87 -2.22 6.35 0.24
N ILE A 88 -2.30 6.46 -1.07
CA ILE A 88 -1.34 5.88 -2.00
C ILE A 88 -0.39 7.01 -2.40
N HIS A 89 0.87 6.89 -2.01
CA HIS A 89 1.89 7.88 -2.36
C HIS A 89 2.40 7.65 -3.78
N ARG A 90 2.71 8.74 -4.49
CA ARG A 90 3.49 8.67 -5.73
C ARG A 90 4.74 7.82 -5.46
N ARG A 91 4.98 6.84 -6.33
CA ARG A 91 6.07 5.90 -6.19
C ARG A 91 6.53 5.38 -7.54
N GLU A 92 7.82 5.55 -7.80
CA GLU A 92 8.52 4.99 -8.94
C GLU A 92 8.58 3.45 -8.83
N PRO A 93 8.55 2.70 -9.94
CA PRO A 93 8.61 1.23 -9.94
C PRO A 93 9.81 0.64 -9.19
N ASN A 94 10.96 1.31 -9.19
CA ASN A 94 12.16 0.87 -8.45
C ASN A 94 12.13 1.22 -6.95
N ALA A 95 11.19 2.04 -6.49
CA ALA A 95 11.10 2.52 -5.12
C ALA A 95 10.06 1.76 -4.28
N ARG A 96 9.53 0.64 -4.76
CA ARG A 96 8.46 -0.16 -4.10
C ARG A 96 8.83 -0.67 -2.71
N TRP A 97 10.12 -0.81 -2.41
CA TRP A 97 10.65 -1.30 -1.13
C TRP A 97 11.16 -0.20 -0.20
N VAL A 98 11.05 1.07 -0.61
CA VAL A 98 11.50 2.21 0.19
C VAL A 98 10.37 2.67 1.12
N ASN A 99 10.66 2.91 2.40
CA ASN A 99 9.68 3.51 3.31
C ASN A 99 9.27 4.92 2.87
N GLN A 100 8.16 5.43 3.39
CA GLN A 100 7.86 6.84 3.23
C GLN A 100 8.86 7.66 4.06
N TYR A 101 9.43 8.69 3.45
CA TYR A 101 10.39 9.57 4.10
C TYR A 101 10.12 11.03 3.71
N ASN A 102 10.63 11.94 4.53
CA ASN A 102 10.75 13.35 4.20
C ASN A 102 12.23 13.65 3.92
N GLU A 103 12.56 14.19 2.75
CA GLU A 103 13.95 14.43 2.35
C GLU A 103 14.71 15.32 3.33
N GLU A 104 14.09 16.40 3.82
CA GLU A 104 14.72 17.34 4.74
C GLU A 104 14.95 16.70 6.12
N ILE A 105 13.96 15.96 6.63
CA ILE A 105 14.13 15.21 7.89
C ILE A 105 15.19 14.13 7.72
N LEU A 106 15.23 13.43 6.58
CA LEU A 106 16.25 12.41 6.33
C LEU A 106 17.66 13.01 6.35
N ARG A 107 17.86 14.18 5.71
CA ARG A 107 19.14 14.89 5.71
C ARG A 107 19.54 15.40 7.09
N ALA A 108 18.57 15.91 7.86
CA ALA A 108 18.82 16.48 9.18
C ALA A 108 19.06 15.40 10.25
N TRP A 109 18.27 14.32 10.23
CA TRP A 109 18.32 13.24 11.23
C TRP A 109 19.32 12.15 10.85
N ASN A 110 19.44 11.83 9.56
CA ASN A 110 20.25 10.74 9.02
C ASN A 110 19.91 9.35 9.63
N ALA A 111 18.62 9.06 9.80
CA ALA A 111 18.15 7.72 10.18
C ALA A 111 16.85 7.34 9.45
N ASN A 112 16.52 6.04 9.48
CA ASN A 112 15.28 5.52 8.92
C ASN A 112 14.05 6.16 9.59
N MET A 113 13.04 6.47 8.78
CA MET A 113 11.79 7.05 9.22
C MET A 113 10.61 6.12 8.90
N ASP A 114 9.61 6.17 9.78
CA ASP A 114 8.29 5.58 9.55
C ASP A 114 7.25 6.69 9.70
N ILE A 115 7.05 7.45 8.61
CA ILE A 115 6.10 8.57 8.57
C ILE A 115 4.84 8.12 7.85
N GLN A 116 3.68 8.41 8.43
CA GLN A 116 2.37 8.09 7.84
C GLN A 116 1.45 9.30 7.93
N PHE A 117 0.70 9.55 6.86
CA PHE A 117 -0.33 10.57 6.86
C PHE A 117 -1.57 10.05 7.58
N VAL A 118 -2.11 10.85 8.51
CA VAL A 118 -3.29 10.50 9.29
C VAL A 118 -4.55 10.91 8.57
N LEU A 119 -5.33 9.93 8.11
CA LEU A 119 -6.66 10.14 7.50
C LEU A 119 -7.81 10.04 8.51
N ASP A 120 -7.58 9.38 9.65
CA ASP A 120 -8.58 9.16 10.70
C ASP A 120 -8.02 9.67 12.03
N PRO A 121 -8.41 10.89 12.46
CA PRO A 121 -7.97 11.47 13.74
C PRO A 121 -8.36 10.62 14.95
N TYR A 122 -9.51 9.93 14.90
CA TYR A 122 -9.94 9.06 15.99
C TYR A 122 -9.06 7.82 16.08
N ALA A 123 -8.72 7.19 14.95
CA ALA A 123 -7.77 6.09 14.94
C ALA A 123 -6.39 6.53 15.46
N CYS A 124 -5.95 7.75 15.16
CA CYS A 124 -4.72 8.33 15.70
C CYS A 124 -4.79 8.50 17.23
N ALA A 125 -5.85 9.13 17.74
CA ALA A 125 -6.05 9.29 19.19
C ALA A 125 -6.11 7.94 19.91
N LYS A 126 -6.83 6.96 19.35
CA LYS A 126 -6.89 5.59 19.87
C LYS A 126 -5.52 4.92 19.88
N TYR A 127 -4.72 5.10 18.82
CA TYR A 127 -3.36 4.58 18.75
C TYR A 127 -2.48 5.17 19.84
N LEU A 128 -2.49 6.50 20.00
CA LEU A 128 -1.75 7.20 21.05
C LEU A 128 -2.14 6.69 22.44
N MET A 129 -3.44 6.64 22.74
CA MET A 129 -3.93 6.11 24.02
C MET A 129 -3.44 4.68 24.25
N SER A 130 -3.59 3.79 23.26
CA SER A 130 -3.15 2.39 23.37
C SER A 130 -1.66 2.24 23.64
N TYR A 131 -0.85 3.19 23.17
CA TYR A 131 0.59 3.21 23.41
C TYR A 131 0.90 3.71 24.83
N THR A 132 0.25 4.79 25.26
CA THR A 132 0.41 5.31 26.63
C THR A 132 -0.04 4.34 27.71
N THR A 133 -1.13 3.59 27.48
CA THR A 133 -1.68 2.61 28.43
C THR A 133 -1.12 1.20 28.22
N LYS A 134 -0.08 1.05 27.39
CA LYS A 134 0.53 -0.26 27.11
C LYS A 134 1.01 -0.99 28.38
N PRO A 135 1.67 -0.33 29.36
CA PRO A 135 2.11 -0.99 30.59
C PRO A 135 0.94 -1.54 31.42
N GLU A 136 -0.15 -0.78 31.54
CA GLU A 136 -1.35 -1.18 32.29
C GLU A 136 -2.02 -2.41 31.66
N ARG A 137 -2.03 -2.45 30.32
CA ARG A 137 -2.59 -3.57 29.57
C ARG A 137 -1.78 -4.86 29.75
N GLU A 138 -0.45 -4.75 29.78
CA GLU A 138 0.44 -5.90 30.02
C GLU A 138 0.28 -6.42 31.46
N MET A 139 0.16 -5.52 32.44
CA MET A 139 -0.10 -5.87 33.84
C MET A 139 -1.46 -6.55 34.05
N SER A 140 -2.51 -6.08 33.37
CA SER A 140 -3.86 -6.67 33.46
C SER A 140 -3.96 -8.07 32.83
N LEU A 141 -3.02 -8.49 32.00
CA LEU A 141 -2.98 -9.84 31.41
C LEU A 141 -2.23 -10.85 32.28
N LEU A 142 -1.49 -10.38 33.29
CA LEU A 142 -0.67 -11.20 34.20
C LEU A 142 -1.35 -11.52 35.54
N LEU A 143 -2.46 -10.83 35.83
CA LEU A 143 -3.33 -11.03 37.00
C LEU A 143 -4.60 -11.80 36.60
#